data_AF-A7S7C3-F1
#
_entry.id   AF-A7S7C3-F1
#
_cell.length_a   1.000
_cell.length_b   1.000
_cell.length_c   1.000
_cell.angle_alpha   90.00
_cell.angle_beta   90.00
_cell.angle_gamma   90.00
#
_symmetry.space_group_name_H-M   'P 1'
#
loop_
_entity.id
_entity.type
_entity.pdbx_description
1 polymer ?
#
loop_
_entity_poly.entity_id
_entity_poly.type
_entity_poly.pdbx_seq_one_letter_code
_entity_poly.pdbx_strand_id
1 'polypeptide(L)'
;GVNVPRCESDGSFSSVQCNELTGYCWCVDRQGNPVFGTEVRGQPDCSARVGLTPCQKQRFNAYGVSESTPADRYVPRCDASGGYEPVQCLSTTGHCWCVDKDGIEIRGTRRRGVRPVCKQGYNTPCERERYRALGWTGLRVTGLWVPDCRPDGSYESVQCHALSGYCWCVDRSGHELFGTRVRGKRTC
;
A
#
# COMPACT_ATOMS: atom_id res chain seq x y z
N GLY A 1 14.83 36.74 25.90
CA GLY A 1 13.56 36.53 26.62
C GLY A 1 13.32 35.05 26.72
N VAL A 2 12.96 34.55 27.90
CA VAL A 2 12.66 33.12 28.09
C VAL A 2 11.25 32.88 27.56
N ASN A 3 11.11 31.95 26.62
CA ASN A 3 9.81 31.53 26.13
C ASN A 3 9.23 30.53 27.14
N VAL A 4 8.20 30.95 27.87
CA VAL A 4 7.57 30.14 28.92
C VAL A 4 6.52 29.24 28.25
N PRO A 5 6.60 27.90 28.39
CA PRO A 5 5.65 27.02 27.78
C PRO A 5 4.25 27.21 28.38
N ARG A 6 3.23 27.20 27.53
CA ARG A 6 1.83 27.22 27.94
C ARG A 6 1.37 25.82 28.32
N CYS A 7 0.65 25.73 29.43
CA CYS A 7 0.08 24.49 29.94
C CYS A 7 -1.44 24.61 30.07
N GLU A 8 -2.12 23.48 29.96
CA GLU A 8 -3.55 23.34 30.24
C GLU A 8 -3.81 23.27 31.76
N SER A 9 -5.08 23.33 32.17
CA SER A 9 -5.47 23.31 33.59
C SER A 9 -5.15 22.00 34.32
N ASP A 10 -4.96 20.91 33.58
CA ASP A 10 -4.53 19.60 34.10
C ASP A 10 -3.00 19.47 34.24
N GLY A 11 -2.25 20.52 33.88
CA GLY A 11 -0.79 20.56 33.94
C GLY A 11 -0.09 19.94 32.72
N SER A 12 -0.83 19.45 31.73
CA SER A 12 -0.25 19.02 30.45
C SER A 12 0.19 20.21 29.59
N PHE A 13 1.10 19.99 28.64
CA PHE A 13 1.47 21.01 27.68
C PHE A 13 0.27 21.34 26.77
N SER A 14 0.01 22.63 26.57
CA SER A 14 -0.96 23.04 25.56
C SER A 14 -0.50 22.57 24.19
N SER A 15 -1.41 22.01 23.39
CA SER A 15 -1.08 21.48 22.06
C SER A 15 -0.52 22.54 21.11
N VAL A 16 -0.75 23.83 21.40
CA VAL A 16 -0.23 24.99 20.67
C VAL A 16 0.71 25.77 21.60
N GLN A 17 1.94 25.97 21.16
CA GLN A 17 2.90 26.87 21.81
C GLN A 17 3.14 28.08 20.91
N CYS A 18 3.29 29.27 21.50
CA CYS A 18 3.50 30.51 20.76
C CYS A 18 4.63 31.33 21.36
N ASN A 19 5.45 31.91 20.49
CA ASN A 19 6.39 32.97 20.85
C ASN A 19 5.70 34.33 20.66
N GLU A 20 5.35 34.97 21.78
CA GLU A 20 4.67 36.27 21.78
C GLU A 20 5.49 37.40 21.16
N LEU A 21 6.82 37.30 21.18
CA LEU A 21 7.71 38.34 20.65
C LEU A 21 7.74 38.31 19.11
N THR A 22 7.64 37.12 18.53
CA THR A 22 7.76 36.93 17.08
C THR A 22 6.43 36.66 16.39
N GLY A 23 5.38 36.32 17.15
CA GLY A 23 4.06 35.93 16.65
C GLY A 23 4.01 34.56 15.98
N TYR A 24 5.08 33.77 16.11
CA TYR A 24 5.13 32.39 15.59
C TYR A 24 4.61 31.41 16.62
N CYS A 25 3.81 30.45 16.16
CA CYS A 25 3.29 29.36 16.96
C CYS A 25 3.55 28.01 16.29
N TRP A 26 3.69 26.97 17.09
CA TRP A 26 3.92 25.59 16.65
C TRP A 26 3.15 24.60 17.53
N CYS A 27 2.99 23.39 17.04
CA CYS A 27 2.39 22.31 17.81
C CYS A 27 3.43 21.58 18.64
N VAL A 28 3.02 21.01 19.77
CA VAL A 28 3.88 20.16 20.60
C VAL A 28 3.25 18.81 20.90
N ASP A 29 4.10 17.80 21.15
CA ASP A 29 3.66 16.49 21.64
C ASP A 29 3.32 16.52 23.15
N ARG A 30 2.97 15.35 23.73
CA ARG A 30 2.62 15.24 25.16
C ARG A 30 3.80 15.56 26.10
N GLN A 31 5.03 15.50 25.60
CA GLN A 31 6.24 15.82 26.35
C GLN A 31 6.68 17.29 26.15
N GLY A 32 5.95 18.06 25.34
CA GLY A 32 6.25 19.46 25.04
C GLY A 32 7.28 19.64 23.91
N ASN A 33 7.65 18.58 23.18
CA ASN A 33 8.58 18.72 22.05
C ASN A 33 7.87 19.28 20.82
N PRO A 34 8.51 20.18 20.06
CA PRO A 34 7.92 20.76 18.86
C PRO A 34 7.69 19.71 17.76
N VAL A 35 6.49 19.73 17.17
CA VAL A 35 6.15 18.93 15.99
C VAL A 35 6.67 19.64 14.75
N PHE A 36 7.54 18.96 14.01
CA PHE A 36 8.18 19.52 12.83
C PHE A 36 7.17 19.93 11.74
N GLY A 37 7.39 21.09 11.11
CA GLY A 37 6.55 21.60 10.02
C GLY A 37 5.23 22.26 10.46
N THR A 38 5.04 22.50 11.76
CA THR A 38 3.84 23.15 12.31
C THR A 38 4.05 24.63 12.66
N GLU A 39 5.27 25.14 12.52
CA GLU A 39 5.60 26.53 12.85
C GLU A 39 5.03 27.50 11.80
N VAL A 40 4.11 28.36 12.24
CA VAL A 40 3.42 29.36 11.40
C VAL A 40 3.27 30.67 12.16
N ARG A 41 3.03 31.78 11.44
CA ARG A 41 2.55 33.01 12.09
C ARG A 41 1.06 32.88 12.38
N GLY A 42 0.66 33.09 13.63
CA GLY A 42 -0.73 32.92 14.06
C GLY A 42 -1.04 31.48 14.51
N GLN A 43 -2.31 31.06 14.46
CA GLN A 43 -2.75 29.83 15.12
C GLN A 43 -2.55 28.57 14.24
N PRO A 44 -1.72 27.59 14.65
CA PRO A 44 -1.51 26.35 13.93
C PRO A 44 -2.64 25.36 14.19
N ASP A 45 -2.96 24.53 13.20
CA ASP A 45 -3.83 23.38 13.38
C ASP A 45 -3.04 22.26 14.07
N CYS A 46 -3.18 22.15 15.38
CA CYS A 46 -2.52 21.11 16.18
C CYS A 46 -3.37 19.86 16.37
N SER A 47 -4.31 19.62 15.47
CA SER A 47 -4.76 18.25 15.29
C SER A 47 -3.53 17.40 14.99
N ALA A 48 -3.40 16.22 15.61
CA ALA A 48 -2.27 15.28 15.46
C ALA A 48 -2.08 14.74 14.02
N ARG A 49 -2.65 15.44 13.04
CA ARG A 49 -2.78 15.12 11.62
C ARG A 49 -1.80 15.91 10.75
N VAL A 50 -1.18 16.98 11.25
CA VAL A 50 -0.18 17.73 10.48
C VAL A 50 1.11 16.91 10.36
N GLY A 51 1.57 16.71 9.13
CA GLY A 51 2.75 15.88 8.82
C GLY A 51 2.47 14.37 8.66
N LEU A 52 1.24 13.91 8.92
CA LEU A 52 0.89 12.50 8.70
C LEU A 52 0.76 12.17 7.22
N THR A 53 1.28 11.01 6.83
CA THR A 53 1.00 10.41 5.52
C THR A 53 -0.47 10.00 5.39
N PRO A 54 -0.97 9.71 4.17
CA PRO A 54 -2.33 9.22 3.99
C PRO A 54 -2.68 8.00 4.86
N CYS A 55 -1.79 7.00 4.93
CA CYS A 55 -2.01 5.81 5.75
C CYS A 55 -2.06 6.14 7.25
N GLN A 56 -1.10 6.94 7.74
CA GLN A 56 -1.05 7.33 9.15
C GLN A 56 -2.28 8.15 9.55
N LYS A 57 -2.75 9.06 8.68
CA LYS A 57 -3.97 9.84 8.89
C LYS A 57 -5.21 8.94 8.93
N GLN A 58 -5.31 7.96 8.03
CA GLN A 58 -6.41 6.99 8.04
C GLN A 58 -6.36 6.11 9.31
N ARG A 59 -5.17 5.66 9.72
CA ARG A 59 -4.96 4.92 10.97
C ARG A 59 -5.41 5.71 12.19
N PHE A 60 -4.97 6.96 12.30
CA PHE A 60 -5.35 7.87 13.38
C PHE A 60 -6.87 8.06 13.46
N ASN A 61 -7.51 8.29 12.31
CA ASN A 61 -8.97 8.45 12.23
C ASN A 61 -9.73 7.16 12.58
N ALA A 62 -9.14 5.99 12.34
CA ALA A 62 -9.76 4.71 12.69
C ALA A 62 -9.79 4.50 14.21
N TYR A 63 -8.72 4.87 14.93
CA TYR A 63 -8.71 4.86 16.41
C TYR A 63 -9.64 5.93 17.00
N GLY A 64 -9.64 7.15 16.45
CA GLY A 64 -10.45 8.26 16.99
C GLY A 64 -9.83 8.87 18.25
N VAL A 65 -10.68 9.38 19.17
CA VAL A 65 -10.26 10.03 20.45
C VAL A 65 -9.92 9.00 21.55
N SER A 66 -10.24 7.73 21.32
CA SER A 66 -9.95 6.61 22.23
C SER A 66 -8.94 5.68 21.58
N GLU A 67 -8.06 5.06 22.38
CA GLU A 67 -7.18 3.98 21.92
C GLU A 67 -7.95 2.68 21.58
N SER A 68 -9.27 2.66 21.76
CA SER A 68 -10.14 1.51 21.46
C SER A 68 -10.89 1.70 20.13
N THR A 69 -10.58 0.87 19.14
CA THR A 69 -11.38 0.75 17.92
C THR A 69 -12.61 -0.11 18.13
N PRO A 70 -13.78 0.24 17.59
CA PRO A 70 -14.89 -0.70 17.43
C PRO A 70 -14.39 -1.96 16.73
N ALA A 71 -14.80 -3.14 17.21
CA ALA A 71 -14.29 -4.43 16.74
C ALA A 71 -14.35 -4.57 15.20
N ASP A 72 -15.37 -4.01 14.54
CA ASP A 72 -15.54 -4.19 13.10
C ASP A 72 -14.83 -3.13 12.24
N ARG A 73 -14.07 -2.22 12.85
CA ARG A 73 -13.42 -1.12 12.13
C ARG A 73 -12.07 -1.53 11.57
N TYR A 74 -11.91 -1.33 10.26
CA TYR A 74 -10.62 -1.48 9.60
C TYR A 74 -9.62 -0.42 10.03
N VAL A 75 -8.45 -0.87 10.50
CA VAL A 75 -7.29 -0.03 10.81
C VAL A 75 -6.17 -0.38 9.84
N PRO A 76 -5.71 0.54 8.98
CA PRO A 76 -4.65 0.26 8.04
C PRO A 76 -3.31 0.05 8.75
N ARG A 77 -2.52 -0.87 8.20
CA ARG A 77 -1.11 -1.07 8.55
C ARG A 77 -0.25 -0.19 7.65
N CYS A 78 0.64 0.57 8.29
CA CYS A 78 1.56 1.46 7.60
C CYS A 78 2.99 0.96 7.82
N ASP A 79 3.83 1.09 6.80
CA ASP A 79 5.25 0.80 6.89
C ASP A 79 6.02 1.93 7.63
N ALA A 80 7.34 1.76 7.78
CA ALA A 80 8.21 2.68 8.50
C ALA A 80 8.30 4.08 7.86
N SER A 81 8.05 4.21 6.56
CA SER A 81 7.97 5.50 5.85
C SER A 81 6.58 6.14 5.92
N GLY A 82 5.61 5.42 6.50
CA GLY A 82 4.22 5.83 6.55
C GLY A 82 3.43 5.48 5.29
N GLY A 83 4.00 4.73 4.34
CA GLY A 83 3.26 4.16 3.22
C GLY A 83 2.30 3.05 3.69
N TYR A 84 1.33 2.67 2.85
CA TYR A 84 0.51 1.49 3.13
C TYR A 84 1.34 0.22 2.97
N GLU A 85 1.29 -0.67 3.97
CA GLU A 85 1.82 -2.02 3.78
C GLU A 85 1.07 -2.70 2.61
N PRO A 86 1.77 -3.45 1.72
CA PRO A 86 1.12 -4.11 0.59
C PRO A 86 0.01 -5.09 0.98
N VAL A 87 0.10 -5.67 2.18
CA VAL A 87 -0.89 -6.60 2.74
C VAL A 87 -1.63 -5.93 3.89
N GLN A 88 -2.93 -5.75 3.74
CA GLN A 88 -3.82 -5.24 4.79
C GLN A 88 -4.66 -6.38 5.35
N CYS A 89 -5.01 -6.30 6.64
CA CYS A 89 -5.80 -7.32 7.31
C CYS A 89 -6.81 -6.71 8.29
N LEU A 90 -8.03 -7.25 8.28
CA LEU A 90 -9.05 -6.98 9.28
C LEU A 90 -9.05 -8.11 10.31
N SER A 91 -8.45 -7.84 11.48
CA SER A 91 -8.21 -8.85 12.52
C SER A 91 -9.48 -9.55 13.01
N THR A 92 -10.61 -8.85 13.07
CA THR A 92 -11.87 -9.39 13.63
C THR A 92 -12.56 -10.41 12.75
N THR A 93 -12.43 -10.27 11.43
CA THR A 93 -13.00 -11.25 10.49
C THR A 93 -11.95 -12.26 10.00
N GLY A 94 -10.66 -11.97 10.23
CA GLY A 94 -9.52 -12.73 9.72
C GLY A 94 -9.29 -12.55 8.22
N HIS A 95 -9.86 -11.52 7.60
CA HIS A 95 -9.65 -11.24 6.18
C HIS A 95 -8.36 -10.45 5.95
N CYS A 96 -7.61 -10.80 4.90
CA CYS A 96 -6.45 -10.06 4.42
C CYS A 96 -6.54 -9.83 2.90
N TRP A 97 -6.06 -8.70 2.40
CA TRP A 97 -6.07 -8.33 0.98
C TRP A 97 -4.82 -7.53 0.60
N CYS A 98 -4.55 -7.41 -0.70
CA CYS A 98 -3.52 -6.50 -1.19
C CYS A 98 -4.10 -5.10 -1.41
N VAL A 99 -3.29 -4.07 -1.15
CA VAL A 99 -3.60 -2.68 -1.48
C VAL A 99 -2.55 -2.08 -2.42
N ASP A 100 -2.94 -1.06 -3.17
CA ASP A 100 -2.01 -0.22 -3.92
C ASP A 100 -1.34 0.86 -3.02
N LYS A 101 -0.52 1.72 -3.63
CA LYS A 101 0.21 2.80 -2.95
C LYS A 101 -0.72 3.81 -2.24
N ASP A 102 -1.96 3.91 -2.68
CA ASP A 102 -2.97 4.84 -2.16
C ASP A 102 -3.86 4.16 -1.10
N GLY A 103 -3.62 2.87 -0.82
CA GLY A 103 -4.34 2.08 0.17
C GLY A 103 -5.64 1.46 -0.34
N ILE A 104 -5.87 1.49 -1.66
CA ILE A 104 -7.08 0.95 -2.28
C ILE A 104 -6.92 -0.56 -2.47
N GLU A 105 -7.94 -1.32 -2.07
CA GLU A 105 -7.96 -2.77 -2.23
C GLU A 105 -7.88 -3.20 -3.71
N ILE A 106 -6.95 -4.09 -3.99
CA ILE A 106 -6.83 -4.74 -5.29
C ILE A 106 -7.88 -5.84 -5.38
N ARG A 107 -8.83 -5.69 -6.31
CA ARG A 107 -9.94 -6.64 -6.50
C ARG A 107 -9.45 -8.08 -6.67
N GLY A 108 -10.12 -9.00 -5.98
CA GLY A 108 -9.84 -10.43 -6.05
C GLY A 108 -8.68 -10.91 -5.17
N THR A 109 -8.08 -10.04 -4.34
CA THR A 109 -6.97 -10.40 -3.44
C THR A 109 -7.38 -10.71 -1.99
N ARG A 110 -8.65 -10.44 -1.62
CA ARG A 110 -9.19 -10.72 -0.28
C ARG A 110 -9.27 -12.21 0.03
N ARG A 111 -8.69 -12.64 1.15
CA ARG A 111 -8.60 -14.03 1.65
C ARG A 111 -9.00 -14.07 3.11
N ARG A 112 -9.57 -15.17 3.60
CA ARG A 112 -9.81 -15.39 5.04
C ARG A 112 -8.81 -16.42 5.58
N GLY A 113 -8.17 -16.13 6.72
CA GLY A 113 -7.25 -17.05 7.40
C GLY A 113 -5.87 -17.22 6.75
N VAL A 114 -5.64 -16.64 5.57
CA VAL A 114 -4.35 -16.70 4.86
C VAL A 114 -3.94 -15.30 4.42
N ARG A 115 -2.67 -14.93 4.62
CA ARG A 115 -2.13 -13.67 4.11
C ARG A 115 -1.79 -13.81 2.62
N PRO A 116 -2.31 -12.93 1.73
CA PRO A 116 -1.96 -12.96 0.31
C PRO A 116 -0.50 -12.53 0.09
N VAL A 117 0.11 -13.05 -0.97
CA VAL A 117 1.43 -12.60 -1.43
C VAL A 117 1.24 -11.38 -2.32
N CYS A 118 1.64 -10.21 -1.85
CA CYS A 118 1.55 -8.95 -2.57
C CYS A 118 2.97 -8.53 -2.99
N LYS A 119 3.33 -8.72 -4.26
CA LYS A 119 4.59 -8.19 -4.80
C LYS A 119 4.41 -6.71 -5.10
N GLN A 120 5.31 -5.88 -4.58
CA GLN A 120 5.30 -4.44 -4.82
C GLN A 120 5.57 -4.16 -6.29
N GLY A 121 4.64 -3.44 -6.93
CA GLY A 121 4.76 -3.03 -8.33
C GLY A 121 3.96 -3.92 -9.26
N TYR A 122 2.76 -3.43 -9.59
CA TYR A 122 1.97 -3.81 -10.77
C TYR A 122 1.44 -5.25 -10.80
N ASN A 123 0.13 -5.39 -11.03
CA ASN A 123 -0.33 -6.54 -11.79
C ASN A 123 -0.24 -6.09 -13.25
N THR A 124 0.96 -6.14 -13.84
CA THR A 124 1.10 -5.93 -15.29
C THR A 124 0.17 -6.87 -16.05
N PRO A 125 -0.18 -6.57 -17.32
CA PRO A 125 -1.04 -7.46 -18.10
C PRO A 125 -0.60 -8.93 -18.04
N CYS A 126 0.72 -9.18 -18.20
CA CYS A 126 1.29 -10.52 -18.12
C CYS A 126 1.10 -11.16 -16.74
N GLU A 127 1.46 -10.46 -15.66
CA GLU A 127 1.38 -11.03 -14.31
C GLU A 127 -0.08 -11.30 -13.88
N ARG A 128 -1.01 -10.46 -14.31
CA ARG A 128 -2.45 -10.65 -14.07
C ARG A 128 -2.97 -11.90 -14.79
N GLU A 129 -2.57 -12.09 -16.03
CA GLU A 129 -2.93 -13.26 -16.83
C GLU A 129 -2.29 -14.53 -16.27
N ARG A 130 -1.00 -14.47 -15.89
CA ARG A 130 -0.28 -15.55 -15.20
C ARG A 130 -0.98 -15.97 -13.91
N TYR A 131 -1.42 -15.00 -13.11
CA TYR A 131 -2.16 -15.27 -11.87
C TYR A 131 -3.51 -15.94 -12.12
N ARG A 132 -4.25 -15.48 -13.14
CA ARG A 132 -5.54 -16.09 -13.53
C ARG A 132 -5.35 -17.54 -14.00
N ALA A 133 -4.30 -17.81 -14.77
CA ALA A 133 -4.02 -19.13 -15.32
C ALA A 133 -3.48 -20.15 -14.29
N LEU A 134 -2.70 -19.69 -13.31
CA LEU A 134 -2.18 -20.54 -12.22
C LEU A 134 -3.17 -20.76 -11.07
N GLY A 135 -4.28 -20.01 -11.05
CA GLY A 135 -5.19 -20.03 -9.91
C GLY A 135 -4.50 -19.64 -8.59
N TRP A 136 -5.21 -19.83 -7.47
CA TRP A 136 -4.70 -19.44 -6.14
C TRP A 136 -3.65 -20.41 -5.57
N THR A 137 -3.48 -21.58 -6.18
CA THR A 137 -2.60 -22.65 -5.70
C THR A 137 -1.21 -22.56 -6.31
N GLY A 138 -0.98 -21.71 -7.32
CA GLY A 138 0.27 -21.68 -8.08
C GLY A 138 0.50 -22.93 -8.94
N LEU A 139 -0.49 -23.84 -8.98
CA LEU A 139 -0.47 -25.06 -9.79
C LEU A 139 -1.09 -24.80 -11.15
N ARG A 140 -0.48 -25.33 -12.21
CA ARG A 140 -1.00 -25.22 -13.57
C ARG A 140 -2.40 -25.82 -13.63
N VAL A 141 -3.42 -24.99 -13.81
CA VAL A 141 -4.78 -25.45 -14.07
C VAL A 141 -4.81 -26.12 -15.44
N THR A 142 -5.25 -27.37 -15.49
CA THR A 142 -5.23 -28.19 -16.71
C THR A 142 -6.05 -27.51 -17.82
N GLY A 143 -5.39 -27.22 -18.95
CA GLY A 143 -6.02 -26.63 -20.15
C GLY A 143 -5.85 -25.12 -20.33
N LEU A 144 -5.29 -24.39 -19.34
CA LEU A 144 -5.00 -22.96 -19.47
C LEU A 144 -3.52 -22.70 -19.79
N TRP A 145 -3.28 -21.77 -20.71
CA TRP A 145 -1.95 -21.25 -20.98
C TRP A 145 -1.51 -20.29 -19.86
N VAL A 146 -0.29 -20.48 -19.36
CA VAL A 146 0.33 -19.61 -18.37
C VAL A 146 1.42 -18.78 -19.06
N PRO A 147 1.29 -17.46 -19.17
CA PRO A 147 2.31 -16.63 -19.80
C PRO A 147 3.58 -16.52 -18.96
N ASP A 148 4.70 -16.37 -19.66
CA ASP A 148 6.01 -16.05 -19.10
C ASP A 148 6.25 -14.55 -19.12
N CYS A 149 6.62 -14.01 -17.97
CA CYS A 149 6.79 -12.57 -17.75
C CYS A 149 8.24 -12.28 -17.38
N ARG A 150 8.75 -11.15 -17.88
CA ARG A 150 10.05 -10.59 -17.51
C ARG A 150 10.01 -10.00 -16.09
N PRO A 151 11.18 -9.72 -15.48
CA PRO A 151 11.24 -9.08 -14.16
C PRO A 151 10.56 -7.70 -14.09
N ASP A 152 10.41 -7.01 -15.22
CA ASP A 152 9.70 -5.72 -15.32
C ASP A 152 8.17 -5.88 -15.52
N GLY A 153 7.67 -7.13 -15.56
CA GLY A 153 6.27 -7.48 -15.77
C GLY A 153 5.80 -7.43 -17.24
N SER A 154 6.67 -7.09 -18.19
CA SER A 154 6.33 -7.25 -19.61
C SER A 154 6.31 -8.74 -20.02
N TYR A 155 5.64 -9.07 -21.13
CA TYR A 155 5.68 -10.43 -21.67
C TYR A 155 7.11 -10.76 -22.15
N GLU A 156 7.54 -11.99 -21.89
CA GLU A 156 8.75 -12.50 -22.55
C GLU A 156 8.52 -12.60 -24.06
N SER A 157 9.55 -12.34 -24.87
CA SER A 157 9.42 -12.31 -26.34
C SER A 157 8.96 -13.64 -26.92
N VAL A 158 9.26 -14.75 -26.23
CA VAL A 158 8.83 -16.11 -26.54
C VAL A 158 7.83 -16.57 -25.49
N GLN A 159 6.68 -17.07 -25.95
CA GLN A 159 5.66 -17.70 -25.09
C GLN A 159 5.48 -19.15 -25.49
N CYS A 160 5.26 -20.03 -24.50
CA CYS A 160 5.10 -21.47 -24.73
C CYS A 160 3.88 -22.05 -24.01
N HIS A 161 3.08 -22.84 -24.71
CA HIS A 161 2.01 -23.63 -24.13
C HIS A 161 2.52 -25.03 -23.76
N ALA A 162 2.74 -25.27 -22.47
CA ALA A 162 3.42 -26.46 -21.98
C ALA A 162 2.73 -27.79 -22.33
N LEU A 163 1.38 -27.82 -22.43
CA LEU A 163 0.65 -29.06 -22.73
C LEU A 163 0.65 -29.40 -24.22
N SER A 164 0.50 -28.40 -25.09
CA SER A 164 0.48 -28.64 -26.54
C SER A 164 1.90 -28.65 -27.15
N GLY A 165 2.89 -28.09 -26.44
CA GLY A 165 4.27 -27.99 -26.87
C GLY A 165 4.50 -26.94 -27.95
N TYR A 166 3.55 -26.04 -28.17
CA TYR A 166 3.69 -24.94 -29.12
C TYR A 166 4.33 -23.72 -28.44
N CYS A 167 5.21 -23.02 -29.17
CA CYS A 167 5.78 -21.75 -28.78
C CYS A 167 5.60 -20.71 -29.90
N TRP A 168 5.46 -19.43 -29.56
CA TRP A 168 5.26 -18.32 -30.50
C TRP A 168 5.93 -17.05 -29.99
N CYS A 169 6.12 -16.07 -30.88
CA CYS A 169 6.62 -14.75 -30.50
C CYS A 169 5.47 -13.82 -30.12
N VAL A 170 5.70 -12.90 -29.19
CA VAL A 170 4.72 -11.86 -28.81
C VAL A 170 5.33 -10.46 -28.82
N ASP A 171 4.48 -9.44 -28.98
CA ASP A 171 4.84 -8.04 -28.77
C ASP A 171 4.93 -7.67 -27.27
N ARG A 172 5.27 -6.41 -26.95
CA ARG A 172 5.36 -5.93 -25.55
C ARG A 172 4.04 -6.02 -24.78
N SER A 173 2.91 -6.08 -25.48
CA SER A 173 1.55 -6.17 -24.93
C SER A 173 1.05 -7.62 -24.82
N GLY A 174 1.80 -8.60 -25.33
CA GLY A 174 1.47 -10.02 -25.29
C GLY A 174 0.73 -10.54 -26.52
N HIS A 175 0.55 -9.74 -27.58
CA HIS A 175 -0.10 -10.20 -28.80
C HIS A 175 0.84 -11.09 -29.61
N GLU A 176 0.33 -12.24 -30.05
CA GLU A 176 1.05 -13.16 -30.91
C GLU A 176 1.39 -12.51 -32.25
N LEU A 177 2.68 -12.61 -32.63
CA LEU A 177 3.15 -12.22 -33.95
C LEU A 177 2.75 -13.30 -34.95
N PHE A 178 2.12 -12.88 -36.05
CA PHE A 178 1.57 -13.78 -37.07
C PHE A 178 2.65 -14.71 -37.66
N GLY A 179 2.29 -15.99 -37.85
CA GLY A 179 3.18 -16.99 -38.45
C GLY A 179 4.35 -17.45 -37.58
N THR A 180 4.40 -17.06 -36.30
CA THR A 180 5.52 -17.41 -35.41
C THR A 180 5.32 -18.70 -34.61
N ARG A 181 4.10 -19.23 -34.58
CA ARG A 181 3.75 -20.43 -33.82
C ARG A 181 4.38 -21.69 -34.41
N VAL A 182 5.20 -22.36 -33.62
CA VAL A 182 5.87 -23.61 -33.98
C VAL A 182 5.77 -24.63 -32.85
N ARG A 183 5.94 -25.91 -33.16
CA ARG A 183 6.07 -26.95 -32.14
C ARG A 183 7.53 -27.07 -31.72
N GLY A 184 7.81 -27.01 -30.42
CA GLY A 184 9.17 -27.01 -29.88
C GLY A 184 9.77 -25.62 -29.72
N LYS A 185 11.11 -25.53 -29.65
CA LYS A 185 11.83 -24.29 -29.32
C LYS A 185 11.64 -23.22 -30.40
N ARG A 186 11.43 -21.98 -29.98
CA ARG A 186 11.36 -20.77 -30.81
C ARG A 186 12.31 -19.71 -30.24
N THR A 187 12.91 -18.91 -31.12
CA THR A 187 13.72 -17.75 -30.76
C THR A 187 13.07 -16.50 -31.34
N CYS A 188 12.97 -15.48 -30.50
CA CYS A 188 12.47 -14.12 -30.75
C CYS A 188 13.37 -13.21 -29.88
#